data_AF-A0AAE1W2T7-F1
#
_entry.id   AF-A0AAE1W2T7-F1
#
_cell.length_a   1.000
_cell.length_b   1.000
_cell.length_c   1.000
_cell.angle_alpha   90.00
_cell.angle_beta   90.00
_cell.angle_gamma   90.00
#
_symmetry.space_group_name_H-M   'P 1'
#
loop_
_entity.id
_entity.type
_entity.pdbx_description
1 polymer ?
#
loop_
_entity_poly.entity_id
_entity_poly.type
_entity_poly.pdbx_seq_one_letter_code
_entity_poly.pdbx_strand_id
1 'polypeptide(L)'
;MYLIGDVKLWWRTRLSNDASANRDKIETWDVLKNELKDQFLPCNTSWLAKESLQKLNHAGTLRDYVKEFGSLMMDVRDMSEEDKLFNFLSGLQIWAQTELRCQVVKDLPSAIAAIDRLVDFRVTSSSDPEKKKKDSGKEKGKSGKGWKDGKFKKKKN
;
A
#
# COMPACT_ATOMS: atom_id res chain seq x y z
N MET A 1 29.55 -7.53 24.86
CA MET A 1 29.67 -7.00 23.49
C MET A 1 28.28 -6.96 22.86
N TYR A 2 27.89 -5.82 22.29
CA TYR A 2 26.53 -5.54 21.80
C TYR A 2 26.26 -5.98 20.36
N LEU A 3 27.26 -6.50 19.63
CA LEU A 3 27.11 -6.99 18.26
C LEU A 3 26.65 -8.46 18.25
N ILE A 4 25.68 -8.78 17.39
CA ILE A 4 25.07 -10.10 17.24
C ILE A 4 25.08 -10.50 15.76
N GLY A 5 25.01 -11.81 15.47
CA GLY A 5 24.92 -12.34 14.11
C GLY A 5 26.13 -12.00 13.25
N ASP A 6 25.88 -11.72 11.97
CA ASP A 6 26.92 -11.49 10.97
C ASP A 6 27.79 -10.25 11.26
N VAL A 7 27.22 -9.26 11.94
CA VAL A 7 27.95 -8.06 12.38
C VAL A 7 29.05 -8.41 13.38
N LYS A 8 28.82 -9.38 14.26
CA LYS A 8 29.84 -9.86 15.21
C LYS A 8 30.97 -10.61 14.50
N LEU A 9 30.66 -11.39 13.47
CA LEU A 9 31.65 -12.11 12.68
C LEU A 9 32.49 -11.13 11.87
N TRP A 10 31.84 -10.19 11.19
CA TRP A 10 32.49 -9.09 10.47
C TRP A 10 33.45 -8.31 11.37
N TRP A 11 33.01 -7.92 12.57
CA TRP A 11 33.84 -7.17 13.53
C TRP A 11 35.12 -7.91 13.91
N ARG A 12 35.03 -9.24 14.11
CA ARG A 12 36.20 -10.08 14.42
C ARG A 12 37.19 -10.13 13.24
N THR A 13 36.68 -10.35 12.04
CA THR A 13 37.51 -10.34 10.82
C THR A 13 38.14 -8.96 10.58
N ARG A 14 37.41 -7.88 10.86
CA ARG A 14 37.89 -6.51 10.71
C ARG A 14 39.05 -6.19 11.66
N LEU A 15 38.91 -6.56 12.94
CA LEU A 15 39.96 -6.41 13.97
C LEU A 15 41.20 -7.25 13.67
N SER A 16 41.04 -8.48 13.18
CA SER A 16 42.17 -9.34 12.81
C SER A 16 42.93 -8.84 11.58
N ASN A 17 42.28 -8.08 10.70
CA ASN A 17 42.84 -7.57 9.45
C ASN A 17 43.36 -6.13 9.53
N ASP A 18 43.22 -5.43 10.67
CA ASP A 18 43.67 -4.03 10.84
C ASP A 18 45.18 -3.82 10.55
N ALA A 19 45.99 -4.87 10.67
CA ALA A 19 47.44 -4.81 10.42
C ALA A 19 47.86 -5.26 9.01
N SER A 20 47.00 -5.96 8.27
CA SER A 20 47.34 -6.63 6.99
C SER A 20 46.55 -6.13 5.79
N ALA A 21 45.37 -5.58 6.01
CA ALA A 21 44.58 -4.91 5.00
C ALA A 21 44.88 -3.41 5.08
N ASN A 22 45.26 -2.80 3.97
CA ASN A 22 45.56 -1.37 3.79
C ASN A 22 44.31 -0.47 4.02
N ARG A 23 43.55 -0.70 5.10
CA ARG A 23 42.31 -0.04 5.48
C ARG A 23 42.57 0.93 6.61
N ASP A 24 41.83 2.04 6.60
CA ASP A 24 41.93 3.05 7.65
C ASP A 24 41.56 2.48 9.01
N LYS A 25 42.28 2.87 10.05
CA LYS A 25 42.02 2.42 11.41
C LYS A 25 40.70 3.03 11.90
N ILE A 26 39.86 2.21 12.54
CA ILE A 26 38.59 2.68 13.12
C ILE A 26 38.88 3.43 14.43
N GLU A 27 39.32 4.68 14.30
CA GLU A 27 39.68 5.51 15.46
C GLU A 27 38.53 6.40 15.96
N THR A 28 37.48 6.58 15.15
CA THR A 28 36.34 7.42 15.48
C THR A 28 35.01 6.68 15.29
N TRP A 29 34.00 7.14 16.03
CA TRP A 29 32.63 6.63 15.90
C TRP A 29 32.06 6.84 14.48
N ASP A 30 32.46 7.91 13.79
CA ASP A 30 32.01 8.18 12.41
C ASP A 30 32.60 7.19 11.40
N VAL A 31 33.88 6.83 11.56
CA VAL A 31 34.52 5.79 10.73
C VAL A 31 33.82 4.44 10.94
N LEU A 32 33.51 4.07 12.19
CA LEU A 32 32.75 2.85 12.48
C LEU A 32 31.36 2.86 11.83
N LYS A 33 30.63 3.97 11.95
CA LYS A 33 29.31 4.12 11.33
C LYS A 33 29.38 4.00 9.80
N ASN A 34 30.39 4.59 9.17
CA ASN A 34 30.53 4.54 7.71
C ASN A 34 30.90 3.14 7.23
N GLU A 35 31.82 2.44 7.90
CA GLU A 35 32.12 1.06 7.51
C GLU A 35 30.95 0.10 7.69
N LEU A 36 30.21 0.25 8.79
CA LEU A 36 28.98 -0.54 8.98
C LEU A 36 27.98 -0.27 7.86
N LYS A 37 27.87 0.98 7.40
CA LYS A 37 27.06 1.31 6.23
C LYS A 37 27.63 0.66 4.97
N ASP A 38 28.90 0.82 4.66
CA ASP A 38 29.49 0.26 3.44
C ASP A 38 29.41 -1.27 3.37
N GLN A 39 29.46 -1.95 4.52
CA GLN A 39 29.47 -3.41 4.59
C GLN A 39 28.06 -4.01 4.59
N PHE A 40 27.08 -3.34 5.20
CA PHE A 40 25.74 -3.90 5.41
C PHE A 40 24.62 -3.11 4.71
N LEU A 41 24.90 -1.94 4.15
CA LEU A 41 24.01 -1.19 3.28
C LEU A 41 24.57 -1.22 1.85
N PRO A 42 23.97 -1.99 0.94
CA PRO A 42 24.37 -1.96 -0.46
C PRO A 42 24.33 -0.53 -1.00
N CYS A 43 25.39 -0.06 -1.67
CA CYS A 43 25.37 1.22 -2.39
C CYS A 43 24.21 1.31 -3.40
N ASN A 44 23.67 0.16 -3.82
CA ASN A 44 22.54 0.02 -4.73
C ASN A 44 21.16 0.16 -4.05
N THR A 45 21.08 0.40 -2.73
CA THR A 45 19.80 0.49 -1.99
C THR A 45 18.85 1.52 -2.59
N SER A 46 19.33 2.72 -2.91
CA SER A 46 18.50 3.77 -3.53
C SER A 46 18.03 3.41 -4.94
N TRP A 47 18.87 2.77 -5.75
CA TRP A 47 18.50 2.34 -7.10
C TRP A 47 17.57 1.14 -7.10
N LEU A 48 17.78 0.15 -6.21
CA LEU A 48 16.85 -0.96 -5.99
C LEU A 48 15.51 -0.47 -5.48
N ALA A 49 15.50 0.54 -4.59
CA ALA A 49 14.27 1.17 -4.12
C ALA A 49 13.54 1.89 -5.27
N LYS A 50 14.26 2.62 -6.13
CA LYS A 50 13.69 3.23 -7.35
C LYS A 50 13.11 2.18 -8.31
N GLU A 51 13.83 1.09 -8.54
CA GLU A 51 13.36 -0.01 -9.39
C GLU A 51 12.11 -0.69 -8.79
N SER A 52 12.11 -0.89 -7.48
CA SER A 52 10.97 -1.47 -6.75
C SER A 52 9.77 -0.52 -6.78
N LEU A 53 9.99 0.80 -6.67
CA LEU A 53 8.96 1.82 -6.76
C LEU A 53 8.29 1.83 -8.13
N GLN A 54 9.06 1.69 -9.21
CA GLN A 54 8.52 1.59 -10.57
C GLN A 54 7.66 0.34 -10.77
N LYS A 55 7.99 -0.76 -10.08
CA LYS A 55 7.23 -2.03 -10.15
C LYS A 55 6.11 -2.10 -9.11
N LEU A 56 6.06 -1.16 -8.17
CA LEU A 56 5.11 -1.18 -7.07
C LEU A 56 3.69 -1.02 -7.61
N ASN A 57 2.85 -2.01 -7.34
CA ASN A 57 1.46 -2.00 -7.72
C ASN A 57 0.56 -2.36 -6.53
N HIS A 58 -0.64 -1.82 -6.53
CA HIS A 58 -1.67 -2.15 -5.55
C HIS A 58 -2.24 -3.54 -5.88
N ALA A 59 -1.55 -4.59 -5.43
CA ALA A 59 -1.98 -5.99 -5.55
C ALA A 59 -2.79 -6.49 -4.33
N GLY A 60 -2.50 -5.96 -3.14
CA GLY A 60 -3.12 -6.34 -1.87
C GLY A 60 -4.16 -5.32 -1.38
N THR A 61 -4.10 -4.97 -0.09
CA THR A 61 -4.92 -3.89 0.46
C THR A 61 -4.27 -2.52 0.21
N LEU A 62 -5.09 -1.46 0.20
CA LEU A 62 -4.57 -0.09 0.14
C LEU A 62 -3.63 0.24 1.32
N ARG A 63 -3.88 -0.33 2.51
CA ARG A 63 -3.02 -0.13 3.69
C ARG A 63 -1.64 -0.75 3.48
N ASP A 64 -1.58 -1.95 2.90
CA ASP A 64 -0.31 -2.61 2.57
C ASP A 64 0.45 -1.81 1.52
N TYR A 65 -0.24 -1.34 0.48
CA TYR A 65 0.34 -0.50 -0.56
C TYR A 65 0.96 0.79 0.02
N VAL A 66 0.22 1.54 0.84
CA VAL A 66 0.74 2.76 1.50
C VAL A 66 1.96 2.45 2.35
N LYS A 67 1.94 1.33 3.08
CA LYS A 67 3.05 0.90 3.92
C LYS A 67 4.30 0.56 3.10
N GLU A 68 4.15 -0.20 2.01
CA GLU A 68 5.27 -0.55 1.11
C GLU A 68 5.83 0.68 0.41
N PHE A 69 4.95 1.54 -0.12
CA PHE A 69 5.34 2.81 -0.72
C PHE A 69 6.15 3.67 0.28
N GLY A 70 5.65 3.80 1.51
CA GLY A 70 6.34 4.55 2.58
C GLY A 70 7.72 4.00 2.91
N SER A 71 7.88 2.66 2.91
CA SER A 71 9.19 2.02 3.12
C SER A 71 10.17 2.37 2.00
N LEU A 72 9.75 2.27 0.73
CA LEU A 72 10.59 2.60 -0.42
C LEU A 72 10.98 4.08 -0.44
N MET A 73 10.08 4.96 -0.02
CA MET A 73 10.34 6.39 0.02
C MET A 73 11.45 6.81 1.01
N MET A 74 11.73 6.01 2.05
CA MET A 74 12.82 6.28 2.99
C MET A 74 14.20 6.03 2.37
N ASP A 75 14.28 5.10 1.41
CA ASP A 75 15.51 4.75 0.70
C ASP A 75 15.75 5.66 -0.52
N VAL A 76 14.69 6.27 -1.08
CA VAL A 76 14.77 7.21 -2.21
C VAL A 76 14.71 8.68 -1.73
N ARG A 77 15.84 9.18 -1.20
CA ARG A 77 15.93 10.51 -0.56
C ARG A 77 15.90 11.70 -1.53
N ASP A 78 16.16 11.49 -2.81
CA ASP A 78 16.36 12.53 -3.84
C ASP A 78 15.12 12.77 -4.72
N MET A 79 13.94 12.26 -4.34
CA MET A 79 12.71 12.40 -5.13
C MET A 79 11.92 13.66 -4.76
N SER A 80 11.42 14.38 -5.78
CA SER A 80 10.55 15.55 -5.58
C SER A 80 9.16 15.15 -5.06
N GLU A 81 8.46 16.04 -4.35
CA GLU A 81 7.09 15.76 -3.88
C GLU A 81 6.10 15.49 -5.03
N GLU A 82 6.29 16.13 -6.18
CA GLU A 82 5.50 15.89 -7.39
C GLU A 82 5.73 14.48 -7.94
N ASP A 83 7.00 14.04 -8.01
CA ASP A 83 7.35 12.68 -8.43
C ASP A 83 6.82 11.65 -7.45
N LYS A 84 6.87 11.93 -6.14
CA LYS A 84 6.31 11.04 -5.11
C LYS A 84 4.82 10.83 -5.33
N LEU A 85 4.07 11.92 -5.51
CA LEU A 85 2.63 11.83 -5.76
C LEU A 85 2.34 11.11 -7.08
N PHE A 86 3.10 11.39 -8.14
CA PHE A 86 2.94 10.73 -9.43
C PHE A 86 3.18 9.22 -9.35
N ASN A 87 4.27 8.78 -8.72
CA ASN A 87 4.59 7.37 -8.54
C ASN A 87 3.53 6.68 -7.66
N PHE A 88 3.09 7.34 -6.59
CA PHE A 88 2.03 6.85 -5.71
C PHE A 88 0.73 6.62 -6.47
N LEU A 89 0.28 7.60 -7.26
CA LEU A 89 -0.94 7.45 -8.05
C LEU A 89 -0.78 6.38 -9.12
N SER A 90 0.37 6.32 -9.80
CA SER A 90 0.61 5.38 -10.90
C SER A 90 0.60 3.91 -10.47
N GLY A 91 1.02 3.62 -9.23
CA GLY A 91 0.99 2.26 -8.68
C GLY A 91 -0.39 1.81 -8.16
N LEU A 92 -1.36 2.72 -8.00
CA LEU A 92 -2.70 2.36 -7.54
C LEU A 92 -3.52 1.66 -8.63
N GLN A 93 -4.46 0.80 -8.21
CA GLN A 93 -5.49 0.26 -9.11
C GLN A 93 -6.34 1.37 -9.72
N ILE A 94 -6.84 1.14 -10.94
CA ILE A 94 -7.59 2.13 -11.73
C ILE A 94 -8.75 2.75 -10.94
N TRP A 95 -9.54 1.93 -10.23
CA TRP A 95 -10.67 2.44 -9.44
C TRP A 95 -10.23 3.39 -8.31
N ALA A 96 -9.12 3.09 -7.63
CA ALA A 96 -8.58 3.93 -6.56
C ALA A 96 -7.98 5.22 -7.14
N GLN A 97 -7.29 5.13 -8.29
CA GLN A 97 -6.83 6.33 -8.99
C GLN A 97 -7.99 7.26 -9.37
N THR A 98 -9.08 6.73 -9.93
CA THR A 98 -10.25 7.52 -10.30
C THR A 98 -10.85 8.21 -9.09
N GLU A 99 -11.03 7.48 -7.99
CA GLU A 99 -11.58 8.02 -6.74
C GLU A 99 -10.70 9.16 -6.19
N LEU A 100 -9.38 8.97 -6.15
CA LEU A 100 -8.45 10.00 -5.68
C LEU A 100 -8.42 11.24 -6.58
N ARG A 101 -8.57 11.05 -7.90
CA ARG A 101 -8.68 12.17 -8.85
C ARG A 101 -9.97 12.96 -8.64
N CYS A 102 -11.08 12.29 -8.32
CA CYS A 102 -12.33 12.95 -7.97
C CYS A 102 -12.21 13.78 -6.68
N GLN A 103 -11.35 13.36 -5.74
CA GLN A 103 -11.08 14.10 -4.50
C GLN A 103 -10.09 15.28 -4.68
N VAL A 104 -9.58 15.53 -5.90
CA VAL A 104 -8.66 16.64 -6.23
C VAL A 104 -7.46 16.70 -5.29
N VAL A 105 -6.84 15.55 -5.06
CA VAL A 105 -5.66 15.43 -4.22
C VAL A 105 -4.47 16.15 -4.88
N LYS A 106 -3.83 17.07 -4.15
CA LYS A 106 -2.70 17.89 -4.64
C LYS A 106 -1.34 17.49 -4.07
N ASP A 107 -1.34 16.69 -3.00
CA ASP A 107 -0.14 16.32 -2.26
C ASP A 107 -0.27 14.89 -1.72
N LEU A 108 0.88 14.27 -1.44
CA LEU A 108 0.94 12.89 -0.97
C LEU A 108 0.22 12.68 0.38
N PRO A 109 0.36 13.55 1.40
CA PRO A 109 -0.41 13.42 2.65
C PRO A 109 -1.93 13.41 2.43
N SER A 110 -2.44 14.30 1.57
CA SER A 110 -3.86 14.33 1.19
C SER A 110 -4.28 13.04 0.48
N ALA A 111 -3.40 12.44 -0.34
CA ALA A 111 -3.64 11.17 -1.01
C ALA A 111 -3.80 10.01 -0.01
N ILE A 112 -2.91 9.96 0.98
CA ILE A 112 -2.93 8.94 2.03
C ILE A 112 -4.20 9.09 2.88
N ALA A 113 -4.55 10.30 3.27
CA ALA A 113 -5.79 10.56 4.03
C ALA A 113 -7.06 10.18 3.24
N ALA A 114 -7.08 10.42 1.92
CA ALA A 114 -8.16 9.98 1.04
C ALA A 114 -8.27 8.44 0.98
N ILE A 115 -7.13 7.76 0.94
CA ILE A 115 -7.07 6.29 0.96
C ILE A 115 -7.57 5.71 2.28
N ASP A 116 -7.18 6.27 3.42
CA ASP A 116 -7.67 5.78 4.72
C ASP A 116 -9.20 5.84 4.79
N ARG A 117 -9.80 6.95 4.34
CA ARG A 117 -11.27 7.10 4.23
C ARG A 117 -11.90 6.04 3.32
N LEU A 118 -11.22 5.71 2.22
CA LEU A 118 -11.68 4.72 1.24
C LEU A 118 -11.66 3.29 1.81
N VAL A 119 -10.64 2.96 2.60
CA VAL A 119 -10.55 1.69 3.32
C VAL A 119 -11.68 1.57 4.33
N ASP A 120 -11.94 2.63 5.10
CA ASP A 120 -12.99 2.64 6.13
C ASP A 120 -14.41 2.52 5.51
N PHE A 121 -14.63 3.09 4.32
CA PHE A 121 -15.87 2.91 3.58
C PHE A 121 -16.11 1.45 3.15
N ARG A 122 -15.07 0.73 2.69
CA ARG A 122 -15.19 -0.69 2.34
C ARG A 122 -15.47 -1.58 3.54
N VAL A 123 -14.89 -1.29 4.71
CA VAL A 123 -15.11 -2.06 5.93
C VAL A 123 -16.54 -1.86 6.46
N THR A 124 -17.05 -0.63 6.42
CA THR A 124 -18.42 -0.30 6.87
C THR A 124 -19.52 -0.77 5.91
N SER A 125 -19.21 -0.96 4.63
CA SER A 125 -20.15 -1.50 3.63
C SER A 125 -20.14 -3.03 3.52
N SER A 126 -19.14 -3.71 4.10
CA SER A 126 -19.06 -5.18 4.15
C SER A 126 -19.56 -5.77 5.49
N SER A 127 -19.97 -4.93 6.44
CA SER A 127 -20.90 -5.33 7.50
C SER A 127 -22.32 -5.49 6.94
N ASP A 128 -22.59 -6.69 6.42
CA ASP A 128 -23.91 -7.12 5.93
C ASP A 128 -25.03 -6.86 6.97
N PRO A 129 -26.18 -6.30 6.57
CA PRO A 129 -27.37 -6.24 7.39
C PRO A 129 -28.10 -7.60 7.33
N GLU A 130 -27.62 -8.61 8.06
CA GLU A 130 -28.32 -9.89 8.11
C GLU A 130 -29.37 -9.95 9.26
N LYS A 131 -30.62 -10.19 8.83
CA LYS A 131 -31.78 -10.79 9.55
C LYS A 131 -32.74 -9.86 10.31
N LYS A 132 -33.88 -9.58 9.67
CA LYS A 132 -35.18 -10.11 10.16
C LYS A 132 -36.08 -10.55 9.00
N LYS A 133 -36.27 -11.88 8.92
CA LYS A 133 -37.31 -12.55 8.12
C LYS A 133 -38.70 -12.22 8.69
N LYS A 134 -39.66 -12.14 7.77
CA LYS A 134 -41.12 -12.28 7.88
C LYS A 134 -41.64 -12.85 9.21
N ASP A 135 -42.57 -12.13 9.83
CA ASP A 135 -43.66 -12.75 10.59
C ASP A 135 -45.00 -12.44 9.92
N SER A 136 -45.83 -13.46 9.89
CA SER A 136 -47.12 -13.59 9.23
C SER A 136 -48.25 -12.97 10.06
N GLY A 137 -48.78 -11.83 9.62
CA GLY A 137 -50.04 -11.26 10.11
C GLY A 137 -51.15 -11.44 9.09
N LYS A 138 -52.00 -12.44 9.31
CA LYS A 138 -53.20 -12.73 8.54
C LYS A 138 -54.32 -11.79 9.00
N GLU A 139 -54.76 -10.84 8.17
CA GLU A 139 -56.04 -10.16 8.40
C GLU A 139 -56.82 -9.94 7.11
N LYS A 140 -58.09 -10.34 7.16
CA LYS A 140 -59.09 -10.36 6.09
C LYS A 140 -59.65 -8.94 5.86
N GLY A 141 -59.87 -8.54 4.60
CA GLY A 141 -60.62 -7.32 4.33
C GLY A 141 -60.91 -7.00 2.85
N LYS A 142 -61.91 -7.68 2.28
CA LYS A 142 -62.90 -7.25 1.24
C LYS A 142 -62.53 -6.35 0.03
N SER A 143 -63.04 -6.83 -1.11
CA SER A 143 -63.57 -6.11 -2.31
C SER A 143 -62.54 -5.51 -3.27
N GLY A 144 -62.64 -5.60 -4.59
CA GLY A 144 -63.66 -6.12 -5.52
C GLY A 144 -63.31 -5.61 -6.93
N LYS A 145 -63.81 -6.30 -7.98
CA LYS A 145 -63.68 -6.02 -9.43
C LYS A 145 -62.27 -6.25 -10.01
N GLY A 146 -62.02 -7.09 -11.01
CA GLY A 146 -62.87 -7.60 -12.08
C GLY A 146 -62.65 -6.79 -13.37
N TRP A 147 -61.66 -7.17 -14.18
CA TRP A 147 -61.77 -7.13 -15.65
C TRP A 147 -60.76 -8.07 -16.33
N LYS A 148 -61.32 -9.05 -17.06
CA LYS A 148 -60.75 -9.78 -18.20
C LYS A 148 -60.44 -8.78 -19.34
N ASP A 149 -59.71 -9.02 -20.42
CA ASP A 149 -59.06 -10.14 -21.10
C ASP A 149 -58.20 -9.48 -22.19
N GLY A 150 -57.17 -10.14 -22.75
CA GLY A 150 -56.47 -9.54 -23.89
C GLY A 150 -55.22 -10.25 -24.39
N LYS A 151 -55.35 -11.51 -24.84
CA LYS A 151 -54.39 -12.15 -25.75
C LYS A 151 -54.17 -11.26 -26.98
N PHE A 152 -52.91 -11.07 -27.41
CA PHE A 152 -52.58 -11.20 -28.83
C PHE A 152 -51.15 -11.72 -29.05
N LYS A 153 -51.05 -12.70 -29.94
CA LYS A 153 -49.87 -13.46 -30.35
C LYS A 153 -49.03 -12.67 -31.38
N LYS A 154 -47.70 -12.78 -31.24
CA LYS A 154 -46.72 -13.27 -32.25
C LYS A 154 -46.71 -12.59 -33.64
N LYS A 155 -45.57 -12.00 -34.02
CA LYS A 155 -44.81 -12.47 -35.19
C LYS A 155 -43.36 -11.94 -35.22
N LYS A 156 -42.45 -12.88 -35.47
CA LYS A 156 -41.07 -12.67 -35.91
C LYS A 156 -41.07 -11.98 -37.28
N ASN A 157 -40.08 -11.14 -37.51
CA ASN A 157 -39.37 -11.08 -38.78
C ASN A 157 -37.88 -11.19 -38.46
#